data_AF-A0A916YHQ9-F1
#
_entry.id   AF-A0A916YHQ9-F1
#
_cell.length_a   1.000
_cell.length_b   1.000
_cell.length_c   1.000
_cell.angle_alpha   90.00
_cell.angle_beta   90.00
_cell.angle_gamma   90.00
#
_symmetry.space_group_name_H-M   'P 1'
#
loop_
_entity.id
_entity.type
_entity.pdbx_description
1 polymer ?
#
loop_
_entity_poly.entity_id
_entity_poly.type
_entity_poly.pdbx_seq_one_letter_code
_entity_poly.pdbx_strand_id
1 'polypeptide(L)'
;MFIRSENLFVRPAWPEDRVRLSGLDVPARHDPLKFEGQGLVVTFPGGQGPEGQDLAGARLIGTAVFRVMRRKWQPVLWLAPAWRNVGLFDEAEDSLAQLARQLPPPSGEAGLEELAAIAA
;
A
#
# COMPACT_ATOMS: atom_id res chain seq x y z
N MET A 1 -11.12 -4.46 6.96
CA MET A 1 -11.34 -4.47 5.49
C MET A 1 -10.19 -5.24 4.87
N PHE A 2 -10.47 -6.15 3.95
CA PHE A 2 -9.45 -6.98 3.29
C PHE A 2 -9.74 -6.96 1.79
N ILE A 3 -8.72 -6.71 0.98
CA ILE A 3 -8.81 -6.76 -0.49
C ILE A 3 -7.98 -7.96 -0.93
N ARG A 4 -8.58 -8.81 -1.74
CA ARG A 4 -7.88 -9.88 -2.43
C ARG A 4 -7.95 -9.59 -3.92
N SER A 5 -6.79 -9.43 -4.53
CA SER A 5 -6.60 -9.51 -5.97
C SER A 5 -6.20 -10.94 -6.36
N GLU A 6 -5.97 -11.18 -7.64
CA GLU A 6 -5.56 -12.49 -8.15
C GLU A 6 -4.26 -12.97 -7.48
N ASN A 7 -3.25 -12.11 -7.37
CA ASN A 7 -1.92 -12.43 -6.85
C ASN A 7 -1.55 -11.67 -5.58
N LEU A 8 -2.42 -10.80 -5.07
CA LEU A 8 -2.10 -9.93 -3.95
C LEU A 8 -3.20 -9.87 -2.90
N PHE A 9 -2.79 -9.52 -1.69
CA PHE A 9 -3.67 -9.25 -0.57
C PHE A 9 -3.31 -7.92 0.07
N VAL A 10 -4.30 -7.06 0.26
CA VAL A 10 -4.15 -5.76 0.92
C VAL A 10 -5.02 -5.71 2.17
N ARG A 11 -4.43 -5.25 3.28
CA ARG A 11 -5.14 -5.12 4.55
C ARG A 11 -4.62 -3.93 5.38
N PRO A 12 -5.38 -3.47 6.39
CA PRO A 12 -4.87 -2.56 7.40
C PRO A 12 -3.55 -3.06 8.00
N ALA A 13 -2.62 -2.13 8.15
CA ALA A 13 -1.39 -2.35 8.88
C ALA A 13 -1.70 -2.43 10.38
N TRP A 14 -1.03 -3.36 11.07
CA TRP A 14 -1.13 -3.49 12.52
C TRP A 14 0.26 -3.38 13.15
N PRO A 15 0.37 -3.01 14.45
CA PRO A 15 1.66 -2.87 15.12
C PRO A 15 2.57 -4.09 14.98
N GLU A 16 2.01 -5.30 14.90
CA GLU A 16 2.71 -6.57 14.73
C GLU A 16 3.44 -6.67 13.38
N ASP A 17 3.09 -5.86 12.40
CA ASP A 17 3.78 -5.82 11.10
C ASP A 17 5.14 -5.13 11.18
N ARG A 18 5.46 -4.44 12.27
CA ARG A 18 6.70 -3.66 12.44
C ARG A 18 7.94 -4.47 12.08
N VAL A 19 8.05 -5.70 12.56
CA VAL A 19 9.21 -6.58 12.29
C VAL A 19 9.35 -6.88 10.79
N ARG A 20 8.23 -7.15 10.10
CA ARG A 20 8.22 -7.45 8.66
C ARG A 20 8.52 -6.20 7.83
N LEU A 21 7.97 -5.05 8.22
CA LEU A 21 8.19 -3.76 7.57
C LEU A 21 9.65 -3.31 7.70
N SER A 22 10.27 -3.51 8.87
CA SER A 22 11.70 -3.24 9.06
C SER A 22 12.57 -4.08 8.13
N GLY A 23 12.21 -5.34 7.85
CA GLY A 23 12.93 -6.19 6.90
C GLY A 23 12.79 -5.79 5.43
N LEU A 24 11.90 -4.87 5.08
CA LEU A 24 11.73 -4.36 3.72
C LEU A 24 12.36 -2.98 3.50
N ASP A 25 12.93 -2.37 4.53
CA ASP A 25 13.46 -1.00 4.47
C ASP A 25 12.43 0.02 3.94
N VAL A 26 11.19 -0.06 4.43
CA VAL A 26 10.12 0.86 4.02
C VAL A 26 10.53 2.30 4.34
N PRO A 27 10.56 3.22 3.34
CA PRO A 27 10.93 4.61 3.59
C PRO A 27 9.96 5.26 4.58
N ALA A 28 10.47 6.16 5.42
CA ALA A 28 9.68 6.80 6.49
C ALA A 28 8.39 7.49 6.02
N ARG A 29 8.33 7.98 4.78
CA ARG A 29 7.15 8.61 4.14
C ARG A 29 6.06 7.62 3.69
N HIS A 30 6.42 6.34 3.61
CA HIS A 30 5.55 5.22 3.23
C HIS A 30 5.31 4.25 4.41
N ASP A 31 5.74 4.60 5.63
CA ASP A 31 5.50 3.80 6.83
C ASP A 31 4.00 3.80 7.16
N PRO A 32 3.29 2.67 6.97
CA PRO A 32 1.84 2.62 7.13
C PRO A 32 1.42 2.78 8.60
N LEU A 33 2.31 2.51 9.55
CA LEU A 33 2.03 2.60 10.98
C LEU A 33 2.02 4.04 11.50
N LYS A 34 2.38 5.02 10.66
CA LYS A 34 2.26 6.45 10.97
C LYS A 34 0.90 7.05 10.57
N PHE A 35 0.09 6.30 9.82
CA PHE A 35 -1.21 6.77 9.35
C PHE A 35 -2.31 6.10 10.18
N GLU A 36 -2.81 6.80 11.20
CA GLU A 36 -3.75 6.32 12.23
C GLU A 36 -4.91 5.49 11.66
N GLY A 37 -4.76 4.17 11.61
CA GLY A 37 -5.76 3.23 11.09
C GLY A 37 -5.99 3.26 9.58
N GLN A 38 -5.26 4.08 8.82
CA GLN A 38 -5.42 4.26 7.37
C GLN A 38 -4.29 3.62 6.56
N GLY A 39 -3.17 3.29 7.19
CA GLY A 39 -2.08 2.58 6.55
C GLY A 39 -2.46 1.14 6.19
N LEU A 40 -2.01 0.72 5.02
CA LEU A 40 -2.23 -0.62 4.48
C LEU A 40 -0.89 -1.32 4.24
N VAL A 41 -0.92 -2.65 4.33
CA VAL A 41 0.18 -3.52 3.92
C VAL A 41 -0.25 -4.34 2.70
N VAL A 42 0.69 -4.54 1.78
CA VAL A 42 0.53 -5.35 0.57
C VAL A 42 1.30 -6.64 0.75
N THR A 43 0.62 -7.76 0.55
CA THR A 43 1.12 -9.11 0.80
C THR A 43 0.99 -9.95 -0.45
N PHE A 44 2.07 -10.63 -0.83
CA PHE A 44 2.10 -11.67 -1.83
C PHE A 44 1.85 -13.03 -1.15
N PRO A 45 0.81 -13.81 -1.51
CA PRO A 45 0.43 -15.03 -0.80
C PRO A 45 1.37 -16.22 -1.05
N GLY A 46 2.21 -16.14 -2.09
CA GLY A 46 3.13 -17.20 -2.52
C GLY A 46 3.01 -17.48 -4.03
N GLY A 47 4.03 -18.09 -4.62
CA GLY A 47 4.15 -18.32 -6.06
C GLY A 47 5.53 -17.95 -6.60
N GLN A 48 5.61 -17.67 -7.90
CA GLN A 48 6.86 -17.22 -8.54
C GLN A 48 7.25 -15.83 -8.03
N GLY A 49 8.44 -15.77 -7.41
CA GLY A 49 9.05 -14.55 -6.90
C GLY A 49 9.76 -13.73 -7.97
N PRO A 50 10.36 -12.60 -7.56
CA PRO A 50 10.97 -11.65 -8.48
C PRO A 50 12.21 -12.16 -9.23
N GLU A 51 12.85 -13.22 -8.74
CA GLU A 51 13.99 -13.86 -9.39
C GLU A 51 13.60 -15.21 -10.01
N GLY A 52 12.31 -15.46 -10.22
CA GLY A 52 11.78 -16.72 -10.74
C GLY A 52 11.85 -17.88 -9.76
N GLN A 53 12.14 -17.61 -8.48
CA GLN A 53 12.15 -18.63 -7.43
C GLN A 53 10.74 -18.91 -6.91
N ASP A 54 10.43 -20.16 -6.60
CA ASP A 54 9.15 -20.48 -5.95
C ASP A 54 9.19 -20.06 -4.47
N LEU A 55 8.36 -19.08 -4.14
CA LEU A 55 8.21 -18.56 -2.79
C LEU A 55 7.00 -19.20 -2.12
N ALA A 56 7.26 -20.05 -1.13
CA ALA A 56 6.22 -20.59 -0.27
C ALA A 56 5.78 -19.55 0.78
N GLY A 57 4.47 -19.44 0.95
CA GLY A 57 3.84 -18.67 2.02
C GLY A 57 3.73 -17.17 1.77
N ALA A 58 2.92 -16.52 2.63
CA ALA A 58 2.61 -15.11 2.51
C ALA A 58 3.80 -14.22 2.92
N ARG A 59 4.12 -13.24 2.09
CA ARG A 59 5.20 -12.26 2.31
C ARG A 59 4.66 -10.85 2.20
N LEU A 60 5.01 -9.99 3.15
CA LEU A 60 4.78 -8.56 3.01
C LEU A 60 5.76 -8.04 1.95
N ILE A 61 5.25 -7.33 0.95
CA ILE A 61 6.04 -6.86 -0.20
C ILE A 61 5.94 -5.34 -0.39
N GLY A 62 5.06 -4.67 0.33
CA GLY A 62 4.86 -3.24 0.21
C GLY A 62 3.81 -2.67 1.16
N THR A 63 3.54 -1.39 0.98
CA THR A 63 2.64 -0.60 1.82
C THR A 63 1.82 0.34 0.95
N ALA A 64 0.65 0.73 1.43
CA ALA A 64 -0.18 1.71 0.75
C ALA A 64 -0.92 2.61 1.75
N VAL A 65 -1.38 3.76 1.28
CA VAL A 65 -2.27 4.65 2.03
C VAL A 65 -3.19 5.38 1.06
N PHE A 66 -4.37 5.79 1.50
CA PHE A 66 -5.21 6.70 0.74
C PHE A 66 -5.01 8.13 1.22
N ARG A 67 -4.64 9.03 0.31
CA ARG A 67 -4.50 10.46 0.55
C ARG A 67 -5.62 11.23 -0.10
N VAL A 68 -5.89 12.43 0.40
CA VAL A 68 -6.93 13.29 -0.19
C VAL A 68 -6.27 14.26 -1.15
N MET A 69 -6.42 14.00 -2.45
CA MET A 69 -5.90 14.88 -3.49
C MET A 69 -7.05 15.34 -4.37
N ARG A 70 -7.22 16.67 -4.48
CA ARG A 70 -8.30 17.30 -5.27
C ARG A 70 -9.69 16.75 -4.90
N ARG A 71 -9.97 16.60 -3.60
CA ARG A 71 -11.22 16.05 -3.04
C ARG A 71 -11.53 14.61 -3.46
N LYS A 72 -10.51 13.83 -3.84
CA LYS A 72 -10.63 12.41 -4.16
C LYS A 72 -9.62 11.62 -3.34
N TRP A 73 -10.01 10.41 -2.95
CA TRP A 73 -9.05 9.43 -2.42
C TRP A 73 -8.11 9.01 -3.54
N GLN A 74 -6.82 9.26 -3.35
CA GLN A 74 -5.76 8.77 -4.23
C GLN A 74 -4.92 7.75 -3.47
N PRO A 75 -4.73 6.55 -4.01
CA PRO A 75 -3.81 5.60 -3.42
C PRO A 75 -2.37 6.07 -3.61
N VAL A 76 -1.57 5.94 -2.57
CA VAL A 76 -0.12 6.05 -2.63
C VAL A 76 0.45 4.70 -2.28
N LEU A 77 1.00 4.02 -3.29
CA LEU A 77 1.60 2.70 -3.19
C LEU A 77 3.13 2.80 -3.08
N TRP A 78 3.71 1.94 -2.27
CA TRP A 78 5.11 1.62 -2.32
C TRP A 78 5.28 0.10 -2.29
N LEU A 79 5.99 -0.46 -3.27
CA LEU A 79 6.47 -1.84 -3.23
C LEU A 79 7.98 -1.83 -3.04
N ALA A 80 8.47 -2.84 -2.30
CA ALA A 80 9.89 -3.04 -2.13
C ALA A 80 10.56 -3.25 -3.50
N PRO A 81 11.77 -2.72 -3.74
CA PRO A 81 12.36 -2.66 -5.08
C PRO A 81 12.36 -3.99 -5.85
N ALA A 82 12.63 -5.10 -5.17
CA ALA A 82 12.63 -6.43 -5.76
C ALA A 82 11.29 -6.79 -6.46
N TRP A 83 10.16 -6.27 -5.99
CA TRP A 83 8.82 -6.65 -6.44
C TRP A 83 8.22 -5.72 -7.50
N ARG A 84 8.94 -4.67 -7.93
CA ARG A 84 8.38 -3.66 -8.84
C ARG A 84 8.26 -4.13 -10.29
N ASN A 85 9.11 -5.07 -10.73
CA ASN A 85 9.21 -5.48 -12.14
C ASN A 85 8.45 -6.78 -12.48
N VAL A 86 7.66 -7.32 -11.55
CA VAL A 86 6.92 -8.58 -11.73
C VAL A 86 5.42 -8.38 -12.03
N GLY A 87 5.03 -7.19 -12.52
CA GLY A 87 3.63 -6.87 -12.83
C GLY A 87 2.72 -6.67 -11.60
N LEU A 88 3.23 -6.93 -10.39
CA LEU A 88 2.46 -6.75 -9.14
C LEU A 88 2.19 -5.28 -8.79
N PHE A 89 2.98 -4.35 -9.33
CA PHE A 89 2.76 -2.93 -9.07
C PHE A 89 1.45 -2.44 -9.68
N ASP A 90 1.22 -2.76 -10.96
CA ASP A 90 0.01 -2.37 -11.68
C ASP A 90 -1.24 -3.05 -11.06
N GLU A 91 -1.13 -4.34 -10.73
CA GLU A 91 -2.21 -5.07 -10.05
C GLU A 91 -2.58 -4.44 -8.70
N ALA A 92 -1.58 -4.03 -7.91
CA ALA A 92 -1.80 -3.36 -6.64
C ALA A 92 -2.42 -1.97 -6.82
N GLU A 93 -1.95 -1.17 -7.79
CA GLU A 93 -2.52 0.14 -8.09
C GLU A 93 -3.99 0.03 -8.53
N ASP A 94 -4.31 -0.89 -9.45
CA ASP A 94 -5.67 -1.08 -9.95
C ASP A 94 -6.62 -1.52 -8.83
N SER A 95 -6.18 -2.46 -8.00
CA SER A 95 -6.94 -2.92 -6.83
C SER A 95 -7.23 -1.78 -5.84
N LEU A 96 -6.22 -0.94 -5.58
CA LEU A 96 -6.36 0.22 -4.71
C LEU A 96 -7.22 1.32 -5.33
N ALA A 97 -7.12 1.56 -6.63
CA ALA A 97 -7.94 2.52 -7.36
C ALA A 97 -9.42 2.09 -7.41
N GLN A 98 -9.69 0.78 -7.54
CA GLN A 98 -11.03 0.24 -7.40
C GLN A 98 -11.59 0.46 -6.00
N LEU A 99 -10.77 0.25 -4.96
CA LEU A 99 -11.19 0.52 -3.59
C LEU A 99 -11.43 2.01 -3.33
N ALA A 100 -10.57 2.90 -3.84
CA ALA A 100 -10.72 4.35 -3.69
C ALA A 100 -12.10 4.85 -4.17
N ARG A 101 -12.66 4.21 -5.22
CA ARG A 101 -14.00 4.52 -5.75
C ARG A 101 -15.15 4.05 -4.86
N GLN A 102 -14.90 3.12 -3.95
CA GLN A 102 -15.89 2.58 -3.00
C GLN A 102 -15.85 3.29 -1.65
N LEU A 103 -14.78 4.03 -1.35
CA LEU A 103 -14.69 4.81 -0.13
C LEU A 103 -15.71 5.96 -0.15
N PRO A 104 -16.29 6.30 1.01
CA PRO A 104 -17.15 7.48 1.12
C PRO A 104 -16.34 8.72 0.70
N PRO A 105 -16.97 9.77 0.13
CA PRO A 105 -16.26 11.01 -0.19
C PRO A 105 -15.43 11.50 1.00
N PRO A 106 -14.20 11.99 0.78
CA PRO A 106 -13.37 12.48 1.89
C PRO A 106 -14.08 13.64 2.59
N SER A 107 -14.26 13.51 3.91
CA SER A 107 -14.91 14.51 4.76
C SER A 107 -13.96 15.70 4.99
N GLY A 108 -14.31 16.88 4.45
CA GLY A 108 -13.68 18.16 4.85
C GLY A 108 -12.28 18.47 4.28
N GLU A 109 -11.83 19.71 4.49
CA GLU A 109 -10.69 20.44 3.89
C GLU A 109 -9.28 19.82 4.03
N ALA A 110 -9.13 18.55 4.38
CA ALA A 110 -7.83 17.87 4.53
C ALA A 110 -6.99 17.84 3.23
N GLY A 111 -7.61 18.09 2.08
CA GLY A 111 -6.92 18.18 0.79
C GLY A 111 -6.12 19.47 0.55
N LEU A 112 -6.20 20.47 1.45
CA LEU A 112 -5.43 21.73 1.34
C LEU A 112 -4.14 21.71 2.15
N GLU A 113 -4.10 21.06 3.31
CA GLU A 113 -2.88 20.98 4.14
C GLU A 113 -1.83 20.03 3.52
N GLU A 114 -2.25 18.97 2.83
CA GLU A 114 -1.32 17.99 2.24
C GLU A 114 -0.59 18.51 0.98
N LEU A 115 -1.15 19.51 0.28
CA LEU A 115 -0.49 20.21 -0.82
C LEU A 115 0.71 21.05 -0.35
N ALA A 116 0.65 21.61 0.87
CA ALA A 116 1.74 22.40 1.43
C ALA A 116 2.93 21.52 1.87
N ALA A 117 2.67 20.29 2.31
CA ALA A 117 3.71 19.36 2.75
C ALA A 117 4.50 18.68 1.62
N ILE A 118 4.00 18.71 0.38
CA ILE A 118 4.68 18.14 -0.81
C ILE A 118 5.55 19.20 -1.51
N ALA A 119 5.26 20.49 -1.30
CA ALA A 119 6.02 21.61 -1.88
C ALA A 119 7.18 22.11 -1.00
N ALA A 120 7.43 21.47 0.16
CA ALA A 120 8.50 21.78 1.10
C ALA A 120 9.48 20.59 1.22
#